data_AF-A0A2T0T1Q3-F1
#
_entry.id   AF-A0A2T0T1Q3-F1
#
_cell.length_a   1.000
_cell.length_b   1.000
_cell.length_c   1.000
_cell.angle_alpha   90.00
_cell.angle_beta   90.00
_cell.angle_gamma   90.00
#
_symmetry.space_group_name_H-M   'P 1'
#
loop_
_entity.id
_entity.type
_entity.pdbx_description
1 polymer ?
#
loop_
_entity_poly.entity_id
_entity_poly.type
_entity_poly.pdbx_seq_one_letter_code
_entity_poly.pdbx_strand_id
1 'polypeptide(L)'
;MARAMVVDHQHNPNAYSHDLQYMWGPSIIVMPVTTDVDGAVQNVWLPAGDTWYNFWSDARNVGSDTADKAYTTHTGEIIMYVRAGSVLPRYKYAQSTAFLDRTQLEVDVYAGKDGSFTVYEDDGVTEEFRVGSASSTTTVTYTDSATRVVVGHPVGTYRGAPTGRRYVVRVHGLAAPVGMRVGGGAPLPAFTGESAAVLDGGGQVWDATRKVLSVVTPVVAVVTGGGTAVTVEPSGTAFPTPVDRTVHAAEDAAVGGAVIGSRHAGYTGNGYVDFAGATGDFVEWTVGVRTAGSRTLGFRYANGGTADRPLAVSVDGTAIGTLAFPPTGSWTAWGTARLTAALPAGSGVRIRVTATGASGGNLDCLVIG
;
A
#
# COMPACT_ATOMS: atom_id res chain seq x y z
N MET A 1 -18.98 12.98 7.94
CA MET A 1 -17.62 12.44 8.10
C MET A 1 -16.73 13.44 8.83
N ALA A 2 -16.60 14.67 8.34
CA ALA A 2 -16.00 15.78 9.08
C ALA A 2 -16.90 16.24 10.25
N ARG A 3 -16.32 16.49 11.42
CA ARG A 3 -16.98 17.03 12.62
C ARG A 3 -16.10 18.12 13.23
N ALA A 4 -16.69 19.26 13.56
CA ALA A 4 -15.98 20.30 14.31
C ALA A 4 -15.47 19.74 15.64
N MET A 5 -14.35 20.26 16.15
CA MET A 5 -13.72 19.77 17.38
C MET A 5 -14.68 19.80 18.58
N VAL A 6 -15.57 20.80 18.65
CA VAL A 6 -16.57 20.94 19.72
C VAL A 6 -17.52 19.73 19.86
N VAL A 7 -17.76 18.98 18.79
CA VAL A 7 -18.64 17.80 18.85
C VAL A 7 -18.05 16.70 19.73
N ASP A 8 -16.73 16.53 19.67
CA ASP A 8 -16.02 15.48 20.43
C ASP A 8 -15.40 16.06 21.74
N HIS A 9 -15.26 17.38 21.85
CA HIS A 9 -14.54 18.06 22.93
C HIS A 9 -15.28 19.27 23.53
N GLN A 10 -16.61 19.22 23.65
CA GLN A 10 -17.49 20.34 24.06
C GLN A 10 -17.14 21.02 25.40
N HIS A 11 -16.41 20.35 26.29
CA HIS A 11 -16.04 20.91 27.60
C HIS A 11 -14.66 21.56 27.62
N ASN A 12 -13.93 21.51 26.50
CA ASN A 12 -12.61 22.10 26.37
C ASN A 12 -12.69 23.43 25.60
N PRO A 13 -12.25 24.57 26.17
CA PRO A 13 -12.30 25.86 25.50
C PRO A 13 -11.52 25.89 24.18
N ASN A 14 -10.45 25.10 24.04
CA ASN A 14 -9.67 25.02 22.80
C ASN A 14 -10.52 24.56 21.61
N ALA A 15 -11.57 23.76 21.85
CA ALA A 15 -12.47 23.28 20.80
C ALA A 15 -13.30 24.40 20.14
N TYR A 16 -13.38 25.56 20.79
CA TYR A 16 -14.08 26.74 20.29
C TYR A 16 -13.14 27.76 19.64
N SER A 17 -11.84 27.68 19.89
CA SER A 17 -10.83 28.61 19.35
C SER A 17 -10.05 28.05 18.16
N HIS A 18 -10.04 26.74 17.95
CA HIS A 18 -9.34 26.07 16.84
C HIS A 18 -10.33 25.69 15.73
N ASP A 19 -10.87 26.69 15.04
CA ASP A 19 -11.92 26.56 14.02
C ASP A 19 -11.43 26.07 12.65
N LEU A 20 -10.12 26.11 12.40
CA LEU A 20 -9.50 25.63 11.16
C LEU A 20 -9.14 24.14 11.16
N GLN A 21 -9.33 23.43 12.28
CA GLN A 21 -9.14 21.98 12.38
C GLN A 21 -10.44 21.25 12.70
N TYR A 22 -10.54 20.01 12.25
CA TYR A 22 -11.72 19.17 12.47
C TYR A 22 -11.35 17.70 12.56
N MET A 23 -12.26 16.91 13.13
CA MET A 23 -12.17 15.46 13.15
C MET A 23 -12.72 14.86 11.85
N TRP A 24 -11.93 14.07 11.14
CA TRP A 24 -12.37 13.20 10.04
C TRP A 24 -12.57 11.76 10.54
N GLY A 25 -13.83 11.32 10.59
CA GLY A 25 -14.16 10.11 11.34
C GLY A 25 -13.78 10.27 12.82
N PRO A 26 -13.70 9.18 13.61
CA PRO A 26 -13.38 9.27 15.04
C PRO A 26 -11.88 9.44 15.35
N SER A 27 -11.03 9.33 14.34
CA SER A 27 -9.61 8.97 14.54
C SER A 27 -8.60 9.96 13.97
N ILE A 28 -9.00 10.86 13.08
CA ILE A 28 -8.08 11.71 12.33
C ILE A 28 -8.41 13.17 12.59
N ILE A 29 -7.43 13.96 13.04
CA ILE A 29 -7.49 15.43 12.97
C ILE A 29 -6.98 15.86 11.60
N VAL A 30 -7.73 16.72 10.93
CA VAL A 30 -7.35 17.35 9.66
C VAL A 30 -7.36 18.86 9.85
N MET A 31 -6.29 19.53 9.41
CA MET A 31 -6.19 20.99 9.37
C MET A 31 -5.69 21.41 7.98
N PRO A 32 -6.58 21.84 7.07
CA PRO A 32 -6.18 22.33 5.75
C PRO A 32 -5.23 23.51 5.87
N VAL A 33 -4.20 23.55 5.02
CA VAL A 33 -3.26 24.68 4.96
C VAL A 33 -3.90 25.78 4.12
N THR A 34 -4.24 26.90 4.75
CA THR A 34 -4.89 28.05 4.09
C THR A 34 -3.96 29.25 3.92
N THR A 35 -2.65 29.04 4.10
CA THR A 35 -1.59 30.03 3.82
C THR A 35 -0.93 29.73 2.48
N ASP A 36 -0.46 30.78 1.81
CA ASP A 36 0.25 30.74 0.53
C ASP A 36 1.78 30.68 0.68
N VAL A 37 2.29 30.53 1.91
CA VAL A 37 3.73 30.51 2.22
C VAL A 37 4.21 29.09 2.46
N ASP A 38 5.07 28.60 1.56
CA ASP A 38 5.83 27.36 1.78
C ASP A 38 6.76 27.49 2.99
N GLY A 39 6.81 26.48 3.85
CA GLY A 39 7.56 26.49 5.10
C GLY A 39 6.89 27.25 6.25
N ALA A 40 5.67 27.75 6.09
CA ALA A 40 4.94 28.41 7.16
C ALA A 40 4.71 27.46 8.36
N VAL A 41 4.71 28.01 9.58
CA VAL A 41 4.40 27.22 10.77
C VAL A 41 2.93 27.39 11.12
N GLN A 42 2.21 26.27 11.20
CA GLN A 42 0.84 26.20 11.68
C GLN A 42 0.81 25.48 13.04
N ASN A 43 -0.05 25.95 13.94
CA ASN A 43 -0.21 25.37 15.27
C ASN A 43 -1.47 24.52 15.31
N VAL A 44 -1.30 23.23 15.61
CA VAL A 44 -2.39 22.26 15.71
C VAL A 44 -2.64 21.95 17.17
N TRP A 45 -3.86 22.14 17.63
CA TRP A 45 -4.24 21.64 18.94
C TRP A 45 -4.49 20.14 18.87
N LEU A 46 -3.70 19.36 19.61
CA LEU A 46 -3.87 17.92 19.77
C LEU A 46 -4.45 17.68 21.17
N PRO A 47 -5.72 17.27 21.30
CA PRO A 47 -6.38 17.12 22.61
C PRO A 47 -5.59 16.22 23.56
N ALA A 48 -5.46 16.66 24.82
CA ALA A 48 -4.78 15.89 25.87
C ALA A 48 -5.45 14.55 26.18
N GLY A 49 -4.68 13.62 26.77
CA GLY A 49 -5.15 12.26 27.12
C GLY A 49 -5.01 11.22 26.00
N ASP A 50 -4.68 11.67 24.79
CA ASP A 50 -4.38 10.84 23.65
C ASP A 50 -2.94 11.01 23.16
N THR A 51 -2.45 9.97 22.48
CA THR A 51 -1.27 10.04 21.63
C THR A 51 -1.73 10.21 20.19
N TRP A 52 -1.05 11.05 19.44
CA TRP A 52 -1.34 11.39 18.05
C TRP A 52 -0.10 11.18 17.17
N TYR A 53 -0.28 10.52 16.04
CA TYR A 53 0.75 10.27 15.05
C TYR A 53 0.60 11.26 13.92
N ASN A 54 1.66 11.97 13.57
CA ASN A 54 1.69 12.72 12.32
C ASN A 54 1.54 11.73 11.15
N PHE A 55 0.51 11.91 10.33
CA PHE A 55 0.14 10.93 9.29
C PHE A 55 1.25 10.69 8.25
N TRP A 56 2.07 11.69 7.96
CA TRP A 56 3.08 11.63 6.89
C TRP A 56 4.41 11.05 7.37
N SER A 57 4.81 11.41 8.59
CA SER A 57 6.13 11.11 9.16
C SER A 57 6.12 10.01 10.21
N ASP A 58 4.94 9.59 10.67
CA ASP A 58 4.75 8.69 11.81
C ASP A 58 5.32 9.21 13.14
N ALA A 59 5.67 10.50 13.20
CA ALA A 59 6.13 11.12 14.43
C ALA A 59 5.02 11.07 15.50
N ARG A 60 5.36 10.45 16.63
CA ARG A 60 4.46 10.28 17.79
C ARG A 60 4.45 11.55 18.66
N ASN A 61 3.27 12.04 19.00
CA ASN A 61 3.05 13.25 19.79
C ASN A 61 2.08 12.96 20.92
N VAL A 62 2.39 13.42 22.14
CA VAL A 62 1.43 13.39 23.24
C VAL A 62 0.56 14.64 23.13
N GLY A 63 -0.76 14.47 23.17
CA GLY A 63 -1.70 15.60 23.13
C GLY A 63 -1.56 16.48 24.38
N SER A 64 -1.86 17.77 24.21
CA SER A 64 -1.75 18.80 25.23
C SER A 64 -2.84 19.86 25.03
N ASP A 65 -3.50 20.23 26.12
CA ASP A 65 -4.50 21.31 26.12
C ASP A 65 -3.87 22.67 26.47
N THR A 66 -2.59 22.68 26.85
CA THR A 66 -1.86 23.89 27.24
C THR A 66 -0.82 24.34 26.21
N ALA A 67 -0.58 23.54 25.17
CA ALA A 67 0.40 23.85 24.14
C ALA A 67 0.04 23.16 22.82
N ASP A 68 0.02 23.93 21.75
CA ASP A 68 -0.20 23.41 20.40
C ASP A 68 1.06 22.75 19.84
N LYS A 69 0.83 21.86 18.87
CA LYS A 69 1.87 21.24 18.08
C LYS A 69 2.17 22.10 16.86
N ALA A 70 3.36 22.70 16.85
CA ALA A 70 3.90 23.35 15.65
C ALA A 70 4.12 22.32 14.52
N TYR A 71 3.69 22.70 13.32
CA TYR A 71 3.85 21.95 12.08
C TYR A 71 4.39 22.89 11.01
N THR A 72 5.53 22.57 10.39
CA THR A 72 6.10 23.31 9.25
C THR A 72 5.48 22.81 7.97
N THR A 73 4.83 23.69 7.22
CA THR A 73 4.04 23.30 6.06
C THR A 73 4.82 23.28 4.75
N HIS A 74 4.37 22.47 3.80
CA HIS A 74 4.87 22.36 2.44
C HIS A 74 3.72 22.42 1.42
N THR A 75 3.99 23.01 0.27
CA THR A 75 3.04 23.13 -0.84
C THR A 75 2.53 21.76 -1.25
N GLY A 76 1.20 21.60 -1.32
CA GLY A 76 0.54 20.37 -1.76
C GLY A 76 0.27 19.35 -0.65
N GLU A 77 0.52 19.67 0.62
CA GLU A 77 0.19 18.80 1.74
C GLU A 77 -1.10 19.24 2.48
N ILE A 78 -1.61 18.35 3.33
CA ILE A 78 -2.67 18.65 4.30
C ILE A 78 -2.17 18.19 5.66
N ILE A 79 -2.34 19.00 6.71
CA ILE A 79 -1.90 18.61 8.05
C ILE A 79 -2.86 17.56 8.61
N MET A 80 -2.32 16.40 8.98
CA MET A 80 -3.10 15.27 9.44
C MET A 80 -2.44 14.57 10.63
N TYR A 81 -3.24 14.26 11.65
CA TYR A 81 -2.81 13.49 12.81
C TYR A 81 -3.78 12.35 13.10
N VAL A 82 -3.26 11.14 13.32
CA VAL A 82 -4.04 9.94 13.62
C VAL A 82 -3.91 9.57 15.08
N ARG A 83 -5.03 9.32 15.76
CA ARG A 83 -5.07 8.93 17.16
C ARG A 83 -4.49 7.52 17.36
N ALA A 84 -3.74 7.30 18.44
CA ALA A 84 -3.34 5.95 18.88
C ALA A 84 -4.57 5.04 19.10
N GLY A 85 -4.45 3.76 18.77
CA GLY A 85 -5.54 2.80 18.74
C GLY A 85 -6.47 2.91 17.53
N SER A 86 -6.16 3.79 16.57
CA SER A 86 -6.92 3.82 15.31
C SER A 86 -6.66 2.55 14.51
N VAL A 87 -7.74 2.01 13.93
CA VAL A 87 -7.73 0.96 12.92
C VAL A 87 -8.32 1.58 11.65
N LEU A 88 -7.47 1.82 10.65
CA LEU A 88 -7.83 2.52 9.42
C LEU A 88 -7.80 1.56 8.23
N PRO A 89 -8.95 1.03 7.79
CA PRO A 89 -9.01 0.25 6.56
C PRO A 89 -8.94 1.17 5.33
N ARG A 90 -8.22 0.73 4.30
CA ARG A 90 -8.20 1.37 2.98
C ARG A 90 -8.02 0.34 1.87
N TYR A 91 -8.34 0.77 0.65
CA TYR A 91 -8.00 0.03 -0.55
C TYR A 91 -6.73 0.59 -1.18
N LYS A 92 -6.10 -0.22 -2.03
CA LYS A 92 -5.08 0.26 -2.96
C LYS A 92 -5.63 1.44 -3.77
N TYR A 93 -4.72 2.32 -4.16
CA TYR A 93 -5.06 3.40 -5.07
C TYR A 93 -5.75 2.84 -6.31
N ALA A 94 -6.83 3.51 -6.73
CA ALA A 94 -7.50 3.28 -7.98
C ALA A 94 -7.90 4.63 -8.55
N GLN A 95 -7.83 4.78 -9.88
CA GLN A 95 -8.23 6.03 -10.55
C GLN A 95 -9.71 6.39 -10.34
N SER A 96 -10.56 5.40 -10.03
CA SER A 96 -11.96 5.57 -9.71
C SER A 96 -12.42 4.47 -8.76
N THR A 97 -13.44 4.76 -7.96
CA THR A 97 -14.08 3.79 -7.07
C THR A 97 -14.66 2.58 -7.82
N ALA A 98 -14.96 2.74 -9.12
CA ALA A 98 -15.39 1.65 -10.00
C ALA A 98 -14.32 0.57 -10.21
N PHE A 99 -13.04 0.88 -9.95
CA PHE A 99 -11.90 -0.01 -10.19
C PHE A 99 -11.19 -0.42 -8.89
N LEU A 100 -11.84 -0.27 -7.72
CA LEU A 100 -11.27 -0.71 -6.46
C LEU A 100 -10.96 -2.21 -6.48
N ASP A 101 -9.70 -2.56 -6.16
CA ASP A 101 -9.32 -3.94 -5.92
C ASP A 101 -9.82 -4.40 -4.55
N ARG A 102 -11.04 -4.95 -4.54
CA ARG A 102 -11.67 -5.51 -3.33
C ARG A 102 -11.01 -6.81 -2.85
N THR A 103 -10.10 -7.40 -3.62
CA THR A 103 -9.38 -8.62 -3.25
C THR A 103 -8.18 -8.34 -2.34
N GLN A 104 -7.81 -7.08 -2.14
CA GLN A 104 -6.82 -6.66 -1.15
C GLN A 104 -7.38 -5.56 -0.24
N LEU A 105 -7.40 -5.81 1.07
CA LEU A 105 -7.72 -4.78 2.06
C LEU A 105 -6.44 -4.39 2.81
N GLU A 106 -6.13 -3.11 2.85
CA GLU A 106 -5.04 -2.58 3.65
C GLU A 106 -5.57 -2.07 4.98
N VAL A 107 -4.82 -2.28 6.06
CA VAL A 107 -5.23 -1.93 7.42
C VAL A 107 -4.05 -1.29 8.13
N ASP A 108 -4.11 0.02 8.35
CA ASP A 108 -3.14 0.74 9.16
C ASP A 108 -3.63 0.75 10.63
N VAL A 109 -2.80 0.29 11.55
CA VAL A 109 -3.08 0.32 13.00
C VAL A 109 -2.00 1.11 13.73
N TYR A 110 -2.42 1.96 14.67
CA TYR A 110 -1.52 2.88 15.37
C TYR A 110 -1.31 2.44 16.81
N ALA A 111 -0.07 2.12 17.17
CA ALA A 111 0.29 1.64 18.50
C ALA A 111 -0.07 2.63 19.64
N GLY A 112 -0.16 2.12 20.86
CA GLY A 112 -0.35 2.87 22.09
C GLY A 112 -1.73 2.73 22.74
N LYS A 113 -2.73 2.19 22.04
CA LYS A 113 -4.05 1.82 22.58
C LYS A 113 -4.67 0.69 21.76
N ASP A 114 -5.58 -0.07 22.38
CA ASP A 114 -6.41 -1.03 21.65
C ASP A 114 -7.41 -0.31 20.74
N GLY A 115 -7.83 -0.97 19.67
CA GLY A 115 -8.62 -0.38 18.61
C GLY A 115 -9.57 -1.36 17.94
N SER A 116 -10.65 -0.84 17.36
CA SER A 116 -11.54 -1.64 16.51
C SER A 116 -12.20 -0.77 15.46
N PHE A 117 -12.43 -1.34 14.28
CA PHE A 117 -13.20 -0.74 13.20
C PHE A 117 -14.05 -1.80 12.51
N THR A 118 -15.28 -1.46 12.13
CA THR A 118 -16.13 -2.34 11.31
C THR A 118 -16.21 -1.79 9.90
N VAL A 119 -15.55 -2.46 8.97
CA VAL A 119 -15.60 -2.17 7.53
C VAL A 119 -16.99 -2.47 7.04
N TYR A 120 -17.63 -1.51 6.37
CA TYR A 120 -18.90 -1.69 5.69
C TYR A 120 -18.65 -1.67 4.18
N GLU A 121 -19.21 -2.64 3.46
CA GLU A 121 -19.09 -2.76 2.01
C GLU A 121 -20.42 -3.14 1.37
N ASP A 122 -20.70 -2.57 0.21
CA ASP A 122 -21.79 -2.93 -0.71
C ASP A 122 -21.29 -2.90 -2.16
N ASP A 123 -22.19 -3.05 -3.13
CA ASP A 123 -21.83 -3.05 -4.55
C ASP A 123 -21.39 -1.67 -5.07
N GLY A 124 -21.69 -0.59 -4.33
CA GLY A 124 -21.40 0.80 -4.67
C GLY A 124 -22.21 1.36 -5.85
N VAL A 125 -23.25 0.66 -6.31
CA VAL A 125 -24.00 1.00 -7.53
C VAL A 125 -25.51 1.01 -7.31
N THR A 126 -26.05 0.04 -6.57
CA THR A 126 -27.50 -0.13 -6.43
C THR A 126 -27.99 0.24 -5.04
N GLU A 127 -29.31 0.34 -4.86
CA GLU A 127 -29.93 0.54 -3.55
C GLU A 127 -30.25 -0.79 -2.84
N GLU A 128 -29.76 -1.94 -3.31
CA GLU A 128 -30.06 -3.26 -2.74
C GLU A 128 -29.68 -3.35 -1.25
N PHE A 129 -28.68 -2.58 -0.83
CA PHE A 129 -28.26 -2.47 0.57
C PHE A 129 -29.39 -2.04 1.52
N ARG A 130 -30.41 -1.32 1.04
CA ARG A 130 -31.53 -0.82 1.86
C ARG A 130 -32.60 -1.88 2.15
N VAL A 131 -32.73 -2.87 1.27
CA VAL A 131 -33.93 -3.74 1.24
C VAL A 131 -33.63 -5.22 1.42
N GLY A 132 -32.39 -5.67 1.16
CA GLY A 132 -32.13 -7.10 0.95
C GLY A 132 -30.88 -7.69 1.61
N SER A 133 -30.30 -7.05 2.62
CA SER A 133 -29.01 -7.49 3.21
C SER A 133 -27.88 -7.61 2.18
N ALA A 134 -27.91 -6.78 1.12
CA ALA A 134 -26.89 -6.70 0.07
C ALA A 134 -25.73 -5.79 0.48
N SER A 135 -25.23 -6.01 1.69
CA SER A 135 -24.03 -5.39 2.23
C SER A 135 -23.33 -6.38 3.14
N SER A 136 -22.07 -6.10 3.45
CA SER A 136 -21.29 -6.90 4.37
C SER A 136 -20.59 -6.02 5.39
N THR A 137 -20.41 -6.55 6.59
CA THR A 137 -19.61 -5.94 7.64
C THR A 137 -18.45 -6.84 8.04
N THR A 138 -17.24 -6.29 8.12
CA THR A 138 -16.03 -7.00 8.56
C THR A 138 -15.41 -6.24 9.72
N THR A 139 -15.39 -6.84 10.91
CA THR A 139 -14.73 -6.23 12.07
C THR A 139 -13.23 -6.50 12.05
N VAL A 140 -12.44 -5.47 12.31
CA VAL A 140 -11.00 -5.52 12.48
C VAL A 140 -10.66 -4.99 13.87
N THR A 141 -9.94 -5.77 14.66
CA THR A 141 -9.52 -5.39 16.02
C THR A 141 -8.01 -5.37 16.13
N TYR A 142 -7.47 -4.36 16.81
CA TYR A 142 -6.06 -4.24 17.17
C TYR A 142 -5.92 -4.31 18.70
N THR A 143 -5.03 -5.18 19.17
CA THR A 143 -4.62 -5.27 20.57
C THR A 143 -3.17 -4.85 20.68
N ASP A 144 -2.93 -3.69 21.30
CA ASP A 144 -1.62 -3.02 21.35
C ASP A 144 -0.59 -3.84 22.11
N SER A 145 -0.96 -4.26 23.33
CA SER A 145 -0.09 -5.06 24.21
C SER A 145 0.40 -6.37 23.59
N ALA A 146 -0.37 -6.92 22.65
CA ALA A 146 -0.03 -8.15 21.92
C ALA A 146 0.52 -7.90 20.52
N THR A 147 0.54 -6.64 20.04
CA THR A 147 0.82 -6.27 18.65
C THR A 147 0.02 -7.15 17.67
N ARG A 148 -1.25 -7.39 18.00
CA ARG A 148 -2.10 -8.37 17.31
C ARG A 148 -3.21 -7.66 16.57
N VAL A 149 -3.39 -8.01 15.30
CA VAL A 149 -4.55 -7.61 14.49
C VAL A 149 -5.36 -8.85 14.16
N VAL A 150 -6.67 -8.81 14.44
CA VAL A 150 -7.61 -9.85 14.07
C VAL A 150 -8.61 -9.26 13.09
N VAL A 151 -8.78 -9.89 11.93
CA VAL A 151 -9.79 -9.54 10.95
C VAL A 151 -10.83 -10.64 10.94
N GLY A 152 -12.10 -10.25 11.03
CA GLY A 152 -13.23 -11.15 10.92
C GLY A 152 -13.51 -11.60 9.48
N HIS A 153 -14.24 -12.70 9.36
CA HIS A 153 -15.00 -12.99 8.16
C HIS A 153 -16.20 -12.03 8.05
N PRO A 154 -16.64 -11.67 6.84
CA PRO A 154 -17.79 -10.78 6.68
C PRO A 154 -19.08 -11.40 7.23
N VAL A 155 -19.91 -10.55 7.82
CA VAL A 155 -21.33 -10.83 8.08
C VAL A 155 -22.13 -10.16 6.96
N GLY A 156 -22.88 -10.95 6.20
CA GLY A 156 -23.57 -10.48 4.98
C GLY A 156 -22.72 -10.63 3.72
N THR A 157 -23.29 -10.26 2.58
CA THR A 157 -22.66 -10.33 1.25
C THR A 157 -23.31 -9.32 0.31
N TYR A 158 -22.67 -9.06 -0.82
CA TYR A 158 -23.19 -8.18 -1.86
C TYR A 158 -22.74 -8.68 -3.24
N ARG A 159 -23.38 -8.17 -4.30
CA ARG A 159 -23.01 -8.53 -5.66
C ARG A 159 -21.57 -8.08 -5.96
N GLY A 160 -20.70 -9.03 -6.30
CA GLY A 160 -19.29 -8.75 -6.57
C GLY A 160 -18.40 -8.74 -5.35
N ALA A 161 -18.89 -9.18 -4.18
CA ALA A 161 -18.04 -9.44 -3.02
C ALA A 161 -16.92 -10.45 -3.37
N PRO A 162 -15.67 -10.21 -2.91
CA PRO A 162 -14.55 -11.08 -3.21
C PRO A 162 -14.72 -12.44 -2.54
N THR A 163 -14.33 -13.52 -3.22
CA THR A 163 -14.30 -14.89 -2.65
C THR A 163 -13.00 -15.21 -1.93
N GLY A 164 -11.97 -14.36 -2.10
CA GLY A 164 -10.69 -14.45 -1.41
C GLY A 164 -10.10 -13.05 -1.23
N ARG A 165 -9.48 -12.80 -0.09
CA ARG A 165 -8.91 -11.51 0.26
C ARG A 165 -7.51 -11.65 0.84
N ARG A 166 -6.60 -10.81 0.37
CA ARG A 166 -5.30 -10.53 0.98
C ARG A 166 -5.44 -9.35 1.93
N TYR A 167 -4.74 -9.41 3.07
CA TYR A 167 -4.64 -8.29 3.99
C TYR A 167 -3.20 -7.75 4.00
N VAL A 168 -3.06 -6.43 3.93
CA VAL A 168 -1.79 -5.72 4.19
C VAL A 168 -1.96 -4.93 5.47
N VAL A 169 -1.46 -5.48 6.58
CA VAL A 169 -1.56 -4.87 7.90
C VAL A 169 -0.30 -4.07 8.16
N ARG A 170 -0.42 -2.78 8.45
CA ARG A 170 0.71 -1.90 8.80
C ARG A 170 0.58 -1.48 10.26
N VAL A 171 1.56 -1.84 11.08
CA VAL A 171 1.61 -1.46 12.49
C VAL A 171 2.55 -0.28 12.66
N HIS A 172 1.98 0.88 12.98
CA HIS A 172 2.70 2.14 13.13
C HIS A 172 3.19 2.35 14.57
N GLY A 173 4.41 2.90 14.70
CA GLY A 173 4.94 3.35 15.98
C GLY A 173 5.69 2.30 16.79
N LEU A 174 6.15 1.20 16.17
CA LEU A 174 6.95 0.18 16.87
C LEU A 174 8.38 0.66 17.12
N ALA A 175 8.96 0.32 18.27
CA ALA A 175 10.34 0.73 18.57
C ALA A 175 11.39 -0.01 17.71
N ALA A 176 11.11 -1.26 17.37
CA ALA A 176 11.95 -2.16 16.57
C ALA A 176 11.05 -3.21 15.90
N PRO A 177 11.49 -3.85 14.80
CA PRO A 177 10.70 -4.89 14.17
C PRO A 177 10.74 -6.17 15.01
N VAL A 178 9.63 -6.91 14.97
CA VAL A 178 9.51 -8.26 15.53
C VAL A 178 9.14 -9.21 14.39
N GLY A 179 9.49 -10.50 14.53
CA GLY A 179 9.01 -11.49 13.58
C GLY A 179 7.50 -11.63 13.70
N MET A 180 6.80 -11.67 12.57
CA MET A 180 5.35 -11.84 12.50
C MET A 180 4.97 -13.19 11.88
N ARG A 181 3.78 -13.67 12.23
CA ARG A 181 3.14 -14.86 11.64
C ARG A 181 1.67 -14.58 11.34
N VAL A 182 1.04 -15.50 10.61
CA VAL A 182 -0.39 -15.48 10.31
C VAL A 182 -1.05 -16.74 10.84
N GLY A 183 -2.13 -16.59 11.63
CA GLY A 183 -2.99 -17.68 12.07
C GLY A 183 -2.29 -18.78 12.88
N GLY A 184 -1.31 -18.43 13.72
CA GLY A 184 -0.52 -19.42 14.46
C GLY A 184 0.49 -20.21 13.61
N GLY A 185 0.64 -19.88 12.32
CA GLY A 185 1.58 -20.53 11.40
C GLY A 185 3.05 -20.20 11.67
N ALA A 186 3.91 -20.62 10.74
CA ALA A 186 5.35 -20.32 10.79
C ALA A 186 5.62 -18.80 10.67
N PRO A 187 6.78 -18.31 11.16
CA PRO A 187 7.23 -16.94 10.91
C PRO A 187 7.28 -16.65 9.40
N LEU A 188 6.83 -15.46 9.00
CA LEU A 188 6.84 -15.03 7.60
C LEU A 188 8.26 -14.65 7.13
N PRO A 189 8.58 -14.82 5.83
CA PRO A 189 9.81 -14.26 5.26
C PRO A 189 9.77 -12.72 5.27
N ALA A 190 10.94 -12.11 5.38
CA ALA A 190 11.09 -10.66 5.33
C ALA A 190 11.49 -10.18 3.94
N PHE A 191 11.04 -8.98 3.56
CA PHE A 191 11.37 -8.32 2.30
C PHE A 191 11.69 -6.85 2.51
N THR A 192 12.32 -6.23 1.50
CA THR A 192 12.63 -4.80 1.51
C THR A 192 11.45 -3.93 1.06
N GLY A 193 10.35 -4.52 0.59
CA GLY A 193 9.17 -3.79 0.11
C GLY A 193 7.94 -4.68 0.01
N GLU A 194 6.77 -4.07 0.16
CA GLU A 194 5.48 -4.79 0.20
C GLU A 194 5.16 -5.49 -1.12
N SER A 195 5.52 -4.90 -2.27
CA SER A 195 5.31 -5.53 -3.57
C SER A 195 6.07 -6.86 -3.69
N ALA A 196 7.28 -6.96 -3.13
CA ALA A 196 8.02 -8.22 -3.08
C ALA A 196 7.30 -9.28 -2.24
N ALA A 197 6.77 -8.89 -1.08
CA ALA A 197 5.98 -9.75 -0.21
C ALA A 197 4.65 -10.19 -0.87
N VAL A 198 3.99 -9.30 -1.62
CA VAL A 198 2.78 -9.63 -2.38
C VAL A 198 3.08 -10.68 -3.44
N LEU A 199 4.15 -10.49 -4.22
CA LEU A 199 4.57 -11.43 -5.27
C LEU A 199 5.00 -12.80 -4.72
N ASP A 200 5.53 -12.85 -3.49
CA ASP A 200 5.89 -14.11 -2.83
C ASP A 200 4.69 -14.83 -2.19
N GLY A 201 3.51 -14.21 -2.20
CA GLY A 201 2.31 -14.80 -1.59
C GLY A 201 2.17 -14.48 -0.10
N GLY A 202 3.07 -13.69 0.49
CA GLY A 202 3.00 -13.22 1.87
C GLY A 202 4.39 -12.86 2.39
N GLY A 203 4.46 -12.07 3.47
CA GLY A 203 5.74 -11.64 4.03
C GLY A 203 5.60 -10.50 5.02
N GLN A 204 6.74 -10.02 5.50
CA GLN A 204 6.83 -8.87 6.40
C GLN A 204 7.89 -7.87 5.93
N VAL A 205 7.66 -6.58 6.20
CA VAL A 205 8.51 -5.47 5.75
C VAL A 205 8.67 -4.48 6.90
N TRP A 206 9.89 -3.99 7.10
CA TRP A 206 10.19 -3.00 8.14
C TRP A 206 10.65 -1.69 7.51
N ASP A 207 9.89 -0.60 7.76
CA ASP A 207 10.32 0.77 7.52
C ASP A 207 10.90 1.34 8.81
N ALA A 208 12.23 1.37 8.92
CA ALA A 208 12.92 1.87 10.10
C ALA A 208 12.77 3.38 10.31
N THR A 209 12.57 4.15 9.23
CA THR A 209 12.44 5.60 9.28
C THR A 209 11.09 5.99 9.87
N ARG A 210 10.01 5.38 9.37
CA ARG A 210 8.65 5.60 9.85
C ARG A 210 8.26 4.74 11.04
N LYS A 211 9.09 3.74 11.40
CA LYS A 211 8.80 2.77 12.45
C LYS A 211 7.50 1.99 12.19
N VAL A 212 7.35 1.53 10.95
CA VAL A 212 6.17 0.80 10.47
C VAL A 212 6.57 -0.64 10.12
N LEU A 213 5.87 -1.60 10.71
CA LEU A 213 5.98 -3.02 10.38
C LEU A 213 4.76 -3.44 9.55
N SER A 214 4.98 -3.76 8.29
CA SER A 214 3.94 -4.27 7.40
C SER A 214 3.94 -5.79 7.38
N VAL A 215 2.76 -6.40 7.40
CA VAL A 215 2.52 -7.83 7.21
C VAL A 215 1.57 -8.02 6.03
N VAL A 216 2.05 -8.70 5.01
CA VAL A 216 1.26 -9.12 3.85
C VAL A 216 0.85 -10.57 4.08
N THR A 217 -0.45 -10.83 4.16
CA THR A 217 -0.96 -12.19 4.34
C THR A 217 -0.96 -12.95 3.00
N PRO A 218 -1.03 -14.29 3.04
CA PRO A 218 -1.61 -15.06 1.94
C PRO A 218 -3.04 -14.62 1.61
N VAL A 219 -3.53 -15.04 0.45
CA VAL A 219 -4.96 -14.89 0.13
C VAL A 219 -5.75 -15.81 1.05
N VAL A 220 -6.65 -15.22 1.84
CA VAL A 220 -7.55 -15.91 2.76
C VAL A 220 -8.89 -16.07 2.08
N ALA A 221 -9.46 -17.27 2.08
CA ALA A 221 -10.80 -17.49 1.55
C ALA A 221 -11.82 -16.66 2.35
N VAL A 222 -12.78 -16.03 1.66
CA VAL A 222 -13.84 -15.26 2.31
C VAL A 222 -15.02 -16.20 2.57
N VAL A 223 -15.34 -16.41 3.84
CA VAL A 223 -16.53 -17.14 4.30
C VAL A 223 -17.50 -16.14 4.88
N THR A 224 -18.80 -16.30 4.63
CA THR A 224 -19.84 -15.45 5.24
C THR A 224 -20.33 -16.06 6.55
N GLY A 225 -20.68 -15.22 7.52
CA GLY A 225 -21.24 -15.67 8.80
C GLY A 225 -20.42 -15.25 10.04
N GLY A 226 -19.41 -14.39 9.86
CA GLY A 226 -18.54 -13.93 10.95
C GLY A 226 -17.49 -14.97 11.37
N GLY A 227 -16.91 -14.77 12.55
CA GLY A 227 -15.73 -15.52 13.01
C GLY A 227 -14.43 -14.87 12.55
N THR A 228 -13.29 -15.50 12.85
CA THR A 228 -11.96 -14.97 12.52
C THR A 228 -11.53 -15.42 11.12
N ALA A 229 -11.28 -14.47 10.22
CA ALA A 229 -10.67 -14.74 8.92
C ALA A 229 -9.15 -14.85 9.03
N VAL A 230 -8.52 -13.89 9.70
CA VAL A 230 -7.06 -13.87 9.85
C VAL A 230 -6.64 -13.25 11.17
N THR A 231 -5.59 -13.81 11.76
CA THR A 231 -4.88 -13.23 12.91
C THR A 231 -3.44 -12.95 12.49
N VAL A 232 -3.03 -11.68 12.55
CA VAL A 232 -1.66 -11.22 12.37
C VAL A 232 -1.08 -10.92 13.74
N GLU A 233 0.05 -11.53 14.09
CA GLU A 233 0.60 -11.45 15.43
C GLU A 233 2.11 -11.75 15.47
N PRO A 234 2.82 -11.36 16.54
CA PRO A 234 4.22 -11.70 16.72
C PRO A 234 4.43 -13.21 16.74
N SER A 235 5.42 -13.68 15.99
CA SER A 235 5.82 -15.09 15.90
C SER A 235 6.49 -15.60 17.17
N GLY A 236 6.99 -14.70 18.03
CA GLY A 236 7.90 -15.02 19.14
C GLY A 236 9.38 -15.11 18.72
N THR A 237 9.68 -14.85 17.45
CA THR A 237 11.06 -14.83 16.91
C THR A 237 11.48 -13.41 16.54
N ALA A 238 12.79 -13.20 16.37
CA ALA A 238 13.31 -11.96 15.81
C ALA A 238 12.81 -11.74 14.36
N PHE A 239 12.84 -10.48 13.91
CA PHE A 239 12.57 -10.14 12.52
C PHE A 239 13.63 -10.78 11.60
N PRO A 240 13.24 -11.57 10.59
CA PRO A 240 14.20 -12.24 9.70
C PRO A 240 15.01 -11.26 8.86
N THR A 241 16.18 -11.70 8.37
CA THR A 241 16.91 -10.98 7.33
C THR A 241 16.07 -10.92 6.05
N PRO A 242 15.89 -9.74 5.44
CA PRO A 242 15.17 -9.63 4.18
C PRO A 242 15.81 -10.46 3.06
N VAL A 243 14.96 -11.13 2.26
CA VAL A 243 15.38 -11.81 1.04
C VAL A 243 15.94 -10.78 0.05
N ASP A 244 17.03 -11.12 -0.65
CA ASP A 244 17.62 -10.29 -1.72
C ASP A 244 16.74 -10.34 -2.98
N ARG A 245 15.57 -9.70 -2.89
CA ARG A 245 14.61 -9.54 -3.98
C ARG A 245 14.01 -8.15 -3.91
N THR A 246 14.36 -7.29 -4.85
CA THR A 246 13.78 -5.95 -4.96
C THR A 246 12.77 -5.90 -6.10
N VAL A 247 11.70 -5.13 -5.88
CA VAL A 247 10.65 -4.89 -6.87
C VAL A 247 10.62 -3.41 -7.16
N HIS A 248 10.65 -3.07 -8.43
CA HIS A 248 10.58 -1.71 -8.94
C HIS A 248 9.34 -1.61 -9.83
N ALA A 249 8.34 -0.89 -9.34
CA ALA A 249 7.09 -0.64 -10.04
C ALA A 249 7.37 0.03 -11.40
N ALA A 250 6.66 -0.36 -12.45
CA ALA A 250 6.81 0.22 -13.78
C ALA A 250 6.22 1.63 -13.83
N GLU A 251 5.13 1.87 -13.10
CA GLU A 251 4.44 3.15 -13.00
C GLU A 251 5.25 4.24 -12.27
N ASP A 252 6.26 3.85 -11.48
CA ASP A 252 7.20 4.78 -10.82
C ASP A 252 8.46 5.04 -11.67
N ALA A 253 8.60 4.37 -12.82
CA ALA A 253 9.76 4.45 -13.68
C ALA A 253 9.67 5.64 -14.65
N ALA A 254 10.77 5.94 -15.36
CA ALA A 254 10.71 6.86 -16.48
C ALA A 254 10.00 6.18 -17.65
N VAL A 255 8.93 6.80 -18.14
CA VAL A 255 8.10 6.28 -19.25
C VAL A 255 8.13 7.26 -20.41
N GLY A 256 8.31 6.74 -21.63
CA GLY A 256 8.19 7.52 -22.86
C GLY A 256 7.35 6.79 -23.90
N GLY A 257 6.42 7.50 -24.56
CA GLY A 257 5.49 6.94 -25.55
C GLY A 257 4.35 6.09 -24.98
N ALA A 258 4.63 5.31 -23.93
CA ALA A 258 3.68 4.49 -23.19
C ALA A 258 2.90 5.29 -22.13
N VAL A 259 1.82 4.71 -21.59
CA VAL A 259 0.92 5.35 -20.62
C VAL A 259 0.76 4.53 -19.34
N ILE A 260 0.54 5.20 -18.20
CA ILE A 260 0.28 4.51 -16.92
C ILE A 260 -1.22 4.21 -16.81
N GLY A 261 -1.55 2.96 -16.52
CA GLY A 261 -2.92 2.46 -16.37
C GLY A 261 -3.13 1.66 -15.08
N SER A 262 -4.39 1.50 -14.70
CA SER A 262 -4.81 0.72 -13.52
C SER A 262 -6.10 -0.09 -13.79
N ARG A 263 -6.52 -0.17 -15.06
CA ARG A 263 -7.82 -0.73 -15.47
C ARG A 263 -7.89 -2.24 -15.29
N HIS A 264 -6.81 -2.96 -15.59
CA HIS A 264 -6.76 -4.41 -15.50
C HIS A 264 -6.23 -4.83 -14.13
N ALA A 265 -7.05 -5.50 -13.33
CA ALA A 265 -6.67 -5.93 -11.98
C ALA A 265 -5.49 -6.92 -11.97
N GLY A 266 -4.84 -7.05 -10.81
CA GLY A 266 -3.80 -8.04 -10.54
C GLY A 266 -2.35 -7.53 -10.61
N TYR A 267 -2.13 -6.24 -10.88
CA TYR A 267 -0.81 -5.59 -10.77
C TYR A 267 -0.38 -5.42 -9.30
N THR A 268 0.91 -5.16 -9.11
CA THR A 268 1.48 -4.71 -7.83
C THR A 268 1.58 -3.20 -7.80
N GLY A 269 1.85 -2.60 -6.63
CA GLY A 269 1.87 -1.14 -6.55
C GLY A 269 0.50 -0.50 -6.85
N ASN A 270 0.52 0.58 -7.62
CA ASN A 270 -0.61 1.46 -7.90
C ASN A 270 -1.06 1.41 -9.38
N GLY A 271 -0.34 0.70 -10.24
CA GLY A 271 -0.70 0.57 -11.65
C GLY A 271 0.24 -0.35 -12.42
N TYR A 272 0.28 -0.10 -13.73
CA TYR A 272 1.19 -0.72 -14.68
C TYR A 272 1.40 0.24 -15.86
N VAL A 273 2.42 -0.02 -16.68
CA VAL A 273 2.66 0.72 -17.93
C VAL A 273 2.08 -0.05 -19.11
N ASP A 274 1.28 0.62 -19.92
CA ASP A 274 0.67 0.14 -21.16
C ASP A 274 1.40 0.75 -22.37
N PHE A 275 2.00 -0.09 -23.21
CA PHE A 275 2.72 0.33 -24.41
C PHE A 275 1.73 0.63 -25.54
N ALA A 276 1.70 1.88 -26.00
CA ALA A 276 0.78 2.33 -27.03
C ALA A 276 1.38 2.19 -28.45
N GLY A 277 2.66 2.52 -28.59
CA GLY A 277 3.41 2.50 -29.84
C GLY A 277 4.09 1.16 -30.12
N ALA A 278 4.20 0.80 -31.41
CA ALA A 278 4.92 -0.40 -31.82
C ALA A 278 6.45 -0.24 -31.77
N THR A 279 6.95 0.99 -31.75
CA THR A 279 8.39 1.28 -31.72
C THR A 279 8.64 2.54 -30.90
N GLY A 280 9.70 2.54 -30.09
CA GLY A 280 10.18 3.72 -29.38
C GLY A 280 9.59 3.92 -27.99
N ASP A 281 8.42 3.34 -27.71
CA ASP A 281 7.87 3.29 -26.35
C ASP A 281 8.83 2.56 -25.41
N PHE A 282 9.04 3.11 -24.22
CA PHE A 282 9.95 2.52 -23.24
C PHE A 282 9.50 2.69 -21.79
N VAL A 283 10.04 1.80 -20.95
CA VAL A 283 10.06 1.91 -19.49
C VAL A 283 11.50 1.79 -19.04
N GLU A 284 12.00 2.75 -18.27
CA GLU A 284 13.36 2.78 -17.75
C GLU A 284 13.38 3.00 -16.23
N TRP A 285 13.91 2.01 -15.52
CA TRP A 285 14.16 2.10 -14.09
C TRP A 285 15.57 2.62 -13.83
N THR A 286 15.70 3.48 -12.83
CA THR A 286 17.01 3.78 -12.21
C THR A 286 17.05 3.07 -10.86
N VAL A 287 17.99 2.14 -10.69
CA VAL A 287 18.06 1.24 -9.53
C VAL A 287 19.40 1.29 -8.81
N GLY A 288 19.36 0.96 -7.53
CA GLY A 288 20.55 0.74 -6.71
C GLY A 288 20.99 -0.71 -6.70
N VAL A 289 22.24 -0.97 -7.10
CA VAL A 289 22.87 -2.28 -7.07
C VAL A 289 24.06 -2.24 -6.10
N ARG A 290 23.95 -2.95 -4.97
CA ARG A 290 24.97 -2.96 -3.91
C ARG A 290 26.30 -3.56 -4.36
N THR A 291 26.24 -4.64 -5.15
CA THR A 291 27.42 -5.38 -5.59
C THR A 291 27.24 -5.77 -7.05
N ALA A 292 28.24 -5.44 -7.86
CA ALA A 292 28.29 -5.78 -9.27
C ALA A 292 28.26 -7.29 -9.45
N GLY A 293 27.60 -7.76 -10.51
CA GLY A 293 27.53 -9.19 -10.80
C GLY A 293 26.33 -9.57 -11.64
N SER A 294 26.25 -10.86 -11.93
CA SER A 294 25.13 -11.46 -12.65
C SER A 294 23.88 -11.45 -11.78
N ARG A 295 22.78 -10.87 -12.29
CA ARG A 295 21.47 -10.81 -11.64
C ARG A 295 20.37 -11.33 -12.56
N THR A 296 19.32 -11.89 -11.97
CA THR A 296 18.12 -12.24 -12.75
C THR A 296 17.22 -11.01 -12.80
N LEU A 297 16.93 -10.54 -14.01
CA LEU A 297 15.93 -9.51 -14.26
C LEU A 297 14.61 -10.19 -14.62
N GLY A 298 13.60 -10.04 -13.77
CA GLY A 298 12.25 -10.52 -14.01
C GLY A 298 11.32 -9.37 -14.33
N PHE A 299 10.62 -9.45 -15.46
CA PHE A 299 9.64 -8.45 -15.90
C PHE A 299 8.25 -9.05 -15.74
N ARG A 300 7.48 -8.58 -14.76
CA ARG A 300 6.10 -9.01 -14.56
C ARG A 300 5.19 -8.28 -15.53
N TYR A 301 4.41 -9.02 -16.30
CA TYR A 301 3.64 -8.45 -17.41
C TYR A 301 2.32 -9.21 -17.65
N ALA A 302 1.39 -8.57 -18.34
CA ALA A 302 0.22 -9.21 -18.93
C ALA A 302 0.21 -8.97 -20.45
N ASN A 303 0.01 -10.04 -21.23
CA ASN A 303 -0.19 -9.96 -22.67
C ASN A 303 -1.50 -10.69 -23.00
N GLY A 304 -2.60 -9.94 -23.05
CA GLY A 304 -3.93 -10.46 -23.41
C GLY A 304 -4.15 -10.64 -24.91
N GLY A 305 -3.13 -10.42 -25.75
CA GLY A 305 -3.17 -10.70 -27.17
C GLY A 305 -2.95 -12.18 -27.49
N THR A 306 -2.83 -12.49 -28.78
CA THR A 306 -2.62 -13.86 -29.28
C THR A 306 -1.20 -14.13 -29.80
N ALA A 307 -0.35 -13.10 -29.88
CA ALA A 307 1.01 -13.19 -30.37
C ALA A 307 2.03 -12.71 -29.32
N ASP A 308 3.29 -13.10 -29.50
CA ASP A 308 4.41 -12.60 -28.72
C ASP A 308 4.62 -11.09 -28.93
N ARG A 309 5.08 -10.39 -27.89
CA ARG A 309 5.31 -8.93 -27.87
C ARG A 309 6.72 -8.60 -27.36
N PRO A 310 7.77 -8.95 -28.14
CA PRO A 310 9.13 -8.84 -27.65
C PRO A 310 9.57 -7.39 -27.43
N LEU A 311 10.38 -7.16 -26.39
CA LEU A 311 10.99 -5.86 -26.10
C LEU A 311 12.51 -5.98 -26.11
N ALA A 312 13.20 -4.98 -26.65
CA ALA A 312 14.65 -4.85 -26.50
C ALA A 312 14.97 -4.42 -25.07
N VAL A 313 16.00 -5.03 -24.47
CA VAL A 313 16.42 -4.74 -23.10
C VAL A 313 17.84 -4.16 -23.12
N SER A 314 18.09 -3.14 -22.30
CA SER A 314 19.40 -2.53 -22.13
C SER A 314 19.74 -2.23 -20.67
N VAL A 315 21.04 -2.20 -20.37
CA VAL A 315 21.63 -1.77 -19.09
C VAL A 315 22.59 -0.62 -19.37
N ASP A 316 22.36 0.52 -18.72
CA ASP A 316 23.09 1.78 -18.93
C ASP A 316 23.20 2.18 -20.41
N GLY A 317 22.14 1.91 -21.18
CA GLY A 317 22.06 2.17 -22.62
C GLY A 317 22.73 1.11 -23.50
N THR A 318 23.46 0.15 -22.94
CA THR A 318 24.05 -0.97 -23.67
C THR A 318 23.01 -2.07 -23.87
N ALA A 319 22.71 -2.43 -25.11
CA ALA A 319 21.78 -3.50 -25.42
C ALA A 319 22.28 -4.85 -24.89
N ILE A 320 21.43 -5.56 -24.15
CA ILE A 320 21.72 -6.88 -23.61
C ILE A 320 20.95 -8.00 -24.32
N GLY A 321 19.93 -7.66 -25.11
CA GLY A 321 19.20 -8.60 -25.94
C GLY A 321 17.76 -8.18 -26.23
N THR A 322 16.98 -9.09 -26.78
CA THR A 322 15.52 -8.97 -26.93
C THR A 322 14.86 -10.06 -26.12
N LEU A 323 13.86 -9.70 -25.31
CA LEU A 323 13.14 -10.62 -24.44
C LEU A 323 11.73 -10.84 -24.99
N ALA A 324 11.32 -12.11 -25.08
CA ALA A 324 9.96 -12.49 -25.46
C ALA A 324 8.98 -12.25 -24.30
N PHE A 325 7.76 -11.84 -24.65
CA PHE A 325 6.63 -11.63 -23.76
C PHE A 325 5.40 -12.35 -24.33
N PRO A 326 5.36 -13.70 -24.31
CA PRO A 326 4.29 -14.48 -24.91
C PRO A 326 2.92 -14.20 -24.28
N PRO A 327 1.81 -14.54 -24.95
CA PRO A 327 0.46 -14.39 -24.41
C PRO A 327 0.30 -14.99 -23.02
N THR A 328 -0.28 -14.23 -22.09
CA THR A 328 -0.63 -14.69 -20.74
C THR A 328 -2.09 -15.16 -20.65
N GLY A 329 -2.82 -15.09 -21.76
CA GLY A 329 -4.21 -15.55 -21.90
C GLY A 329 -5.27 -14.47 -21.62
N SER A 330 -4.96 -13.45 -20.82
CA SER A 330 -5.82 -12.28 -20.63
C SER A 330 -5.04 -11.09 -20.07
N TRP A 331 -5.61 -9.88 -20.15
CA TRP A 331 -5.02 -8.66 -19.58
C TRP A 331 -5.02 -8.62 -18.05
N THR A 332 -5.75 -9.53 -17.39
CA THR A 332 -5.76 -9.71 -15.93
C THR A 332 -4.95 -10.93 -15.48
N ALA A 333 -4.36 -11.66 -16.42
CA ALA A 333 -3.46 -12.78 -16.15
C ALA A 333 -2.02 -12.30 -16.30
N TRP A 334 -1.27 -12.34 -15.20
CA TRP A 334 0.08 -11.80 -15.11
C TRP A 334 1.11 -12.92 -15.07
N GLY A 335 2.12 -12.84 -15.94
CA GLY A 335 3.27 -13.75 -16.00
C GLY A 335 4.58 -13.02 -15.71
N THR A 336 5.71 -13.73 -15.80
CA THR A 336 7.03 -13.12 -15.65
C THR A 336 7.98 -13.65 -16.71
N ALA A 337 8.46 -12.75 -17.56
CA ALA A 337 9.57 -13.02 -18.48
C ALA A 337 10.89 -12.71 -17.77
N ARG A 338 11.94 -13.51 -18.03
CA ARG A 338 13.22 -13.38 -17.32
C ARG A 338 14.40 -13.44 -18.27
N LEU A 339 15.44 -12.71 -17.91
CA LEU A 339 16.77 -12.86 -18.49
C LEU A 339 17.83 -12.58 -17.43
N THR A 340 19.06 -13.00 -17.68
CA THR A 340 20.21 -12.70 -16.81
C THR A 340 21.02 -11.56 -17.40
N ALA A 341 21.43 -10.61 -16.56
CA ALA A 341 22.28 -9.49 -16.95
C ALA A 341 23.39 -9.27 -15.93
N ALA A 342 24.58 -8.91 -16.40
CA ALA A 342 25.63 -8.38 -15.54
C ALA A 342 25.31 -6.92 -15.22
N LEU A 343 25.05 -6.62 -13.94
CA LEU A 343 24.81 -5.27 -13.47
C LEU A 343 26.07 -4.69 -12.82
N PRO A 344 26.44 -3.42 -13.11
CA PRO A 344 27.44 -2.71 -12.34
C PRO A 344 26.94 -2.41 -10.92
N ALA A 345 27.85 -2.11 -9.99
CA ALA A 345 27.48 -1.57 -8.69
C ALA A 345 27.23 -0.05 -8.81
N GLY A 346 26.27 0.46 -8.07
CA GLY A 346 25.96 1.90 -8.03
C GLY A 346 24.49 2.19 -7.78
N SER A 347 24.15 3.44 -7.45
CA SER A 347 22.79 3.90 -7.19
C SER A 347 22.01 4.36 -8.42
N GLY A 348 22.67 4.36 -9.60
CA GLY A 348 22.15 4.97 -10.83
C GLY A 348 22.11 4.03 -12.03
N VAL A 349 22.07 2.72 -11.80
CA VAL A 349 22.05 1.72 -12.88
C VAL A 349 20.72 1.83 -13.61
N ARG A 350 20.75 2.11 -14.92
CA ARG A 350 19.55 2.23 -15.74
C ARG A 350 19.23 0.91 -16.42
N ILE A 351 18.03 0.39 -16.20
CA ILE A 351 17.53 -0.81 -16.87
C ILE A 351 16.34 -0.37 -17.70
N ARG A 352 16.37 -0.61 -19.02
CA ARG A 352 15.32 -0.17 -19.93
C ARG A 352 14.77 -1.33 -20.75
N VAL A 353 13.46 -1.33 -20.97
CA VAL A 353 12.81 -2.11 -22.03
C VAL A 353 12.20 -1.18 -23.06
N THR A 354 12.31 -1.51 -24.35
CA THR A 354 11.87 -0.65 -25.46
C THR A 354 11.15 -1.48 -26.53
N ALA A 355 10.03 -0.96 -27.05
CA ALA A 355 9.33 -1.53 -28.19
C ALA A 355 10.12 -1.34 -29.50
N THR A 356 10.27 -2.40 -30.31
CA THR A 356 11.13 -2.40 -31.52
C THR A 356 10.44 -2.92 -32.79
N GLY A 357 9.11 -2.87 -32.87
CA GLY A 357 8.34 -3.31 -34.02
C GLY A 357 6.96 -3.90 -33.68
N ALA A 358 6.69 -4.11 -32.38
CA ALA A 358 5.39 -4.47 -31.84
C ALA A 358 5.19 -3.73 -30.51
N SER A 359 3.95 -3.36 -30.20
CA SER A 359 3.63 -2.79 -28.87
C SER A 359 3.88 -3.87 -27.81
N GLY A 360 4.39 -3.45 -26.65
CA GLY A 360 4.62 -4.32 -25.49
C GLY A 360 3.32 -4.85 -24.87
N GLY A 361 3.45 -5.80 -23.94
CA GLY A 361 2.36 -6.11 -23.00
C GLY A 361 2.23 -5.03 -21.93
N ASN A 362 1.20 -5.14 -21.07
CA ASN A 362 1.11 -4.32 -19.86
C ASN A 362 2.22 -4.75 -18.91
N LEU A 363 3.07 -3.82 -18.50
CA LEU A 363 4.24 -4.09 -17.68
C LEU A 363 4.02 -3.56 -16.28
N ASP A 364 4.05 -4.45 -15.29
CA ASP A 364 3.76 -4.12 -13.89
C ASP A 364 5.02 -3.76 -13.12
N CYS A 365 6.05 -4.61 -13.16
CA CYS A 365 7.27 -4.31 -12.41
C CYS A 365 8.50 -5.02 -12.96
N LEU A 366 9.67 -4.46 -12.62
CA LEU A 366 10.96 -5.13 -12.66
C LEU A 366 11.27 -5.75 -11.28
N VAL A 367 11.62 -7.03 -11.28
CA VAL A 367 12.12 -7.78 -10.13
C VAL A 367 13.60 -8.04 -10.33
N ILE A 368 14.43 -7.68 -9.36
CA ILE A 368 15.87 -7.98 -9.35
C ILE A 368 16.14 -8.96 -8.21
N GLY A 369 16.79 -10.07 -8.54
CA GLY A 369 17.22 -11.10 -7.60
C GLY A 369 18.58 -11.69 -7.93
#